data_AF-A0A920TQ35-F1
#
_entry.id   AF-A0A920TQ35-F1
#
_cell.length_a   1.000
_cell.length_b   1.000
_cell.length_c   1.000
_cell.angle_alpha   90.00
_cell.angle_beta   90.00
_cell.angle_gamma   90.00
#
_symmetry.space_group_name_H-M   'P 1'
#
loop_
_entity.id
_entity.type
_entity.pdbx_description
1 polymer ?
#
loop_
_entity_poly.entity_id
_entity_poly.type
_entity_poly.pdbx_seq_one_letter_code
_entity_poly.pdbx_strand_id
1 'polypeptide(L)'
;MKKIISLLSALVISVVSFAGISNADSKKPIVIPTHNWSSQIVMAYVIGGIFESMGNNVKYVNADSQAVYESIRIGDVTISHEVWESAFGKSFTTALDKGGLLDWGDHEARTLEDMGYPNWVAEKGLCPGLPDWTALKNPDCAKNFTTPDSPDGKGRMLEGPQTWHGDLIPQRVDALGLGDLWWVKFAGSADALWAELAAAEKEGRGTIIFNWTPNFTDGAGFTFIDFPP
;
A
#
# COMPACT_ATOMS: atom_id res chain seq x y z
N MET A 1 44.86 -54.06 -14.30
CA MET A 1 44.21 -53.55 -13.07
C MET A 1 44.34 -52.03 -12.91
N LYS A 2 45.54 -51.44 -12.82
CA LYS A 2 45.71 -49.97 -12.64
C LYS A 2 45.01 -49.10 -13.70
N LYS A 3 45.05 -49.49 -14.98
CA LYS A 3 44.37 -48.76 -16.08
C LYS A 3 42.83 -48.85 -16.01
N ILE A 4 42.28 -49.99 -15.57
CA ILE A 4 40.83 -50.19 -15.41
C ILE A 4 40.31 -49.37 -14.22
N ILE A 5 41.07 -49.35 -13.12
CA ILE A 5 40.76 -48.51 -11.95
C ILE A 5 40.76 -47.03 -12.34
N SER A 6 41.76 -46.58 -13.12
CA SER A 6 41.84 -45.18 -13.59
C SER A 6 40.68 -44.77 -14.52
N LEU A 7 40.17 -45.68 -15.36
CA LEU A 7 39.03 -45.44 -16.25
C LEU A 7 37.71 -45.38 -15.47
N LEU A 8 37.52 -46.25 -14.47
CA LEU A 8 36.36 -46.20 -13.57
C LEU A 8 36.34 -44.91 -12.72
N SER A 9 37.50 -44.46 -12.23
CA SER A 9 37.60 -43.21 -11.47
C SER A 9 37.25 -41.98 -12.31
N ALA A 10 37.69 -41.92 -13.58
CA ALA A 10 37.35 -40.82 -14.48
C ALA A 10 35.86 -40.81 -14.86
N LEU A 11 35.24 -41.98 -15.02
CA LEU A 11 33.81 -42.09 -15.31
C LEU A 11 32.94 -41.63 -14.13
N VAL A 12 33.30 -42.01 -12.90
CA VAL A 12 32.57 -41.57 -11.69
C VAL A 12 32.67 -40.07 -11.49
N ILE A 13 33.84 -39.45 -11.70
CA ILE A 13 34.02 -38.00 -11.60
C ILE A 13 33.19 -37.29 -12.69
N SER A 14 33.17 -37.80 -13.91
CA SER A 14 32.38 -37.23 -15.01
C SER A 14 30.87 -37.33 -14.78
N VAL A 15 30.37 -38.37 -14.11
CA VAL A 15 28.93 -38.52 -13.81
C VAL A 15 28.51 -37.59 -12.67
N VAL A 16 29.37 -37.36 -11.67
CA VAL A 16 29.09 -36.43 -10.56
C VAL A 16 29.17 -34.96 -11.03
N SER A 17 30.03 -34.62 -12.00
CA SER A 17 30.12 -33.27 -12.55
C SER A 17 28.98 -32.88 -13.50
N PHE A 18 28.23 -33.84 -14.05
CA PHE A 18 27.06 -33.59 -14.90
C PHE A 18 25.72 -33.64 -14.14
N ALA A 19 25.72 -34.16 -12.91
CA ALA A 19 24.65 -33.90 -11.97
C ALA A 19 24.82 -32.48 -11.44
N GLY A 20 24.39 -31.48 -12.21
CA GLY A 20 24.15 -30.15 -11.66
C GLY A 20 23.33 -30.33 -10.40
N ILE A 21 23.90 -29.95 -9.25
CA ILE A 21 23.18 -29.95 -7.98
C ILE A 21 22.19 -28.78 -8.10
N SER A 22 21.08 -29.03 -8.78
CA SER A 22 19.88 -28.25 -8.64
C SER A 22 19.40 -28.55 -7.23
N ASN A 23 19.81 -27.73 -6.25
CA ASN A 23 19.18 -27.79 -4.94
C ASN A 23 17.70 -27.55 -5.16
N ALA A 24 16.88 -28.58 -4.90
CA ALA A 24 15.44 -28.43 -4.97
C ALA A 24 15.01 -27.38 -3.94
N ASP A 25 14.03 -26.56 -4.29
CA ASP A 25 13.47 -25.58 -3.38
C ASP A 25 12.94 -26.26 -2.11
N SER A 26 12.91 -25.49 -1.03
CA SER A 26 12.37 -25.94 0.26
C SER A 26 10.92 -26.40 0.10
N LYS A 27 10.54 -27.49 0.77
CA LYS A 27 9.13 -27.92 0.83
C LYS A 27 8.26 -27.01 1.71
N LYS A 28 8.86 -26.12 2.52
CA LYS A 28 8.11 -25.16 3.34
C LYS A 28 7.37 -24.17 2.43
N PRO A 29 6.13 -23.76 2.77
CA PRO A 29 5.40 -22.83 1.94
C PRO A 29 6.05 -21.44 1.95
N ILE A 30 6.00 -20.76 0.81
CA ILE A 30 6.17 -19.31 0.69
C ILE A 30 4.91 -18.68 1.28
N VAL A 31 5.07 -17.90 2.33
CA VAL A 31 3.97 -17.23 3.03
C VAL A 31 3.79 -15.84 2.43
N ILE A 32 2.69 -15.62 1.74
CA ILE A 32 2.36 -14.36 1.05
C ILE A 32 1.27 -13.62 1.86
N PRO A 33 1.47 -12.36 2.23
CA PRO A 33 0.48 -11.60 2.96
C PRO A 33 -0.63 -11.10 2.02
N THR A 34 -1.86 -11.08 2.52
CA THR A 34 -2.96 -10.29 1.96
C THR A 34 -3.32 -9.19 2.95
N HIS A 35 -3.57 -7.99 2.45
CA HIS A 35 -3.99 -6.82 3.21
C HIS A 35 -5.47 -6.53 2.93
N ASN A 36 -5.84 -5.26 2.79
CA ASN A 36 -7.23 -4.79 2.75
C ASN A 36 -7.52 -3.82 1.59
N TRP A 37 -6.75 -3.86 0.51
CA TRP A 37 -7.06 -3.17 -0.74
C TRP A 37 -6.86 -4.09 -1.96
N SER A 38 -7.57 -3.77 -3.04
CA SER A 38 -7.81 -4.70 -4.15
C SER A 38 -6.55 -5.09 -4.93
N SER A 39 -5.70 -4.13 -5.31
CA SER A 39 -4.50 -4.41 -6.12
C SER A 39 -3.56 -5.36 -5.39
N GLN A 40 -3.31 -5.13 -4.11
CA GLN A 40 -2.43 -5.96 -3.31
C GLN A 40 -2.98 -7.37 -3.15
N ILE A 41 -4.29 -7.53 -2.90
CA ILE A 41 -4.88 -8.86 -2.77
C ILE A 41 -4.77 -9.61 -4.11
N VAL A 42 -5.14 -8.97 -5.22
CA VAL A 42 -5.06 -9.59 -6.54
C VAL A 42 -3.62 -9.97 -6.89
N MET A 43 -2.67 -9.07 -6.68
CA MET A 43 -1.25 -9.33 -6.97
C MET A 43 -0.67 -10.42 -6.07
N ALA A 44 -1.14 -10.57 -4.83
CA ALA A 44 -0.75 -11.68 -3.95
C ALA A 44 -1.06 -13.04 -4.59
N TYR A 45 -2.28 -13.20 -5.11
CA TYR A 45 -2.70 -14.44 -5.77
C TYR A 45 -2.03 -14.65 -7.13
N VAL A 46 -1.74 -13.59 -7.88
CA VAL A 46 -0.96 -13.69 -9.13
C VAL A 46 0.46 -14.19 -8.85
N ILE A 47 1.16 -13.57 -7.90
CA ILE A 47 2.53 -13.97 -7.51
C ILE A 47 2.54 -15.38 -6.92
N GLY A 48 1.55 -15.72 -6.08
CA GLY A 48 1.41 -17.06 -5.55
C GLY A 48 1.21 -18.11 -6.65
N GLY A 49 0.35 -17.85 -7.63
CA GLY A 49 0.18 -18.73 -8.79
C GLY A 49 1.46 -18.89 -9.63
N ILE A 50 2.27 -17.85 -9.75
CA ILE A 50 3.60 -17.93 -10.39
C ILE A 50 4.51 -18.88 -9.61
N PHE A 51 4.62 -18.73 -8.28
CA PHE A 51 5.43 -19.65 -7.46
C PHE A 51 4.94 -21.09 -7.53
N GLU A 52 3.62 -21.32 -7.48
CA GLU A 52 3.04 -22.66 -7.64
C GLU A 52 3.37 -23.26 -9.01
N SER A 53 3.35 -22.45 -10.09
CA SER A 53 3.72 -22.90 -11.44
C SER A 53 5.20 -23.32 -11.55
N MET A 54 6.05 -22.80 -10.65
CA MET A 54 7.46 -23.18 -10.51
C MET A 54 7.66 -24.41 -9.61
N GLY A 55 6.59 -24.98 -9.05
CA GLY A 55 6.62 -26.16 -8.18
C GLY A 55 6.76 -25.85 -6.68
N ASN A 56 6.62 -24.59 -6.27
CA ASN A 56 6.67 -24.19 -4.86
C ASN A 56 5.31 -24.32 -4.18
N ASN A 57 5.31 -24.50 -2.86
CA ASN A 57 4.10 -24.43 -2.04
C ASN A 57 3.84 -22.98 -1.63
N VAL A 58 2.60 -22.51 -1.67
CA VAL A 58 2.21 -21.16 -1.23
C VAL A 58 1.18 -21.22 -0.11
N LYS A 59 1.26 -20.28 0.83
CA LYS A 59 0.26 -20.06 1.87
C LYS A 59 -0.06 -18.57 1.94
N TYR A 60 -1.34 -18.23 1.99
CA TYR A 60 -1.78 -16.86 2.20
C TYR A 60 -2.10 -16.61 3.66
N VAL A 61 -1.74 -15.43 4.16
CA VAL A 61 -2.08 -14.97 5.51
C VAL A 61 -2.63 -13.55 5.47
N ASN A 62 -3.73 -13.30 6.16
CA ASN A 62 -4.19 -11.93 6.35
C ASN A 62 -3.27 -11.25 7.38
N ALA A 63 -2.66 -10.13 7.00
CA ALA A 63 -1.71 -9.42 7.83
C ALA A 63 -2.04 -7.92 7.88
N ASP A 64 -1.84 -7.33 9.04
CA ASP A 64 -1.82 -5.86 9.19
C ASP A 64 -0.73 -5.27 8.30
N SER A 65 -1.09 -4.22 7.55
CA SER A 65 -0.25 -3.63 6.51
C SER A 65 1.03 -2.99 7.03
N GLN A 66 1.08 -2.62 8.33
CA GLN A 66 2.27 -2.08 8.98
C GLN A 66 3.07 -3.17 9.69
N ALA A 67 2.39 -4.09 10.38
CA ALA A 67 3.06 -5.13 11.16
C ALA A 67 3.75 -6.20 10.28
N VAL A 68 3.33 -6.35 9.02
CA VAL A 68 3.85 -7.38 8.10
C VAL A 68 5.36 -7.32 7.93
N TYR A 69 5.99 -6.15 7.99
CA TYR A 69 7.44 -6.00 7.81
C TYR A 69 8.23 -6.64 8.95
N GLU A 70 7.74 -6.58 10.20
CA GLU A 70 8.33 -7.30 11.32
C GLU A 70 8.14 -8.82 11.15
N SER A 71 6.96 -9.27 10.69
CA SER A 71 6.70 -10.69 10.40
C SER A 71 7.62 -11.23 9.30
N ILE A 72 7.94 -10.43 8.29
CA ILE A 72 8.94 -10.78 7.26
C ILE A 72 10.33 -10.87 7.89
N ARG A 73 10.71 -9.87 8.69
CA ARG A 73 12.01 -9.80 9.34
C ARG A 73 12.33 -11.03 10.20
N ILE A 74 11.32 -11.57 10.89
CA ILE A 74 11.48 -12.76 11.75
C ILE A 74 11.20 -14.09 11.03
N GLY A 75 10.81 -14.06 9.74
CA GLY A 75 10.61 -15.24 8.90
C GLY A 75 9.24 -15.91 8.98
N ASP A 76 8.24 -15.27 9.60
CA ASP A 76 6.86 -15.76 9.65
C ASP A 76 6.10 -15.51 8.35
N VAL A 77 6.44 -14.41 7.66
CA VAL A 77 5.98 -14.06 6.30
C VAL A 77 7.20 -14.06 5.37
N THR A 78 7.04 -14.45 4.11
CA THR A 78 8.17 -14.60 3.20
C THR A 78 8.46 -13.36 2.37
N ILE A 79 7.42 -12.64 1.91
CA ILE A 79 7.57 -11.47 1.03
C ILE A 79 6.54 -10.39 1.35
N SER A 80 6.80 -9.16 0.89
CA SER A 80 5.78 -8.15 0.62
C SER A 80 5.95 -7.67 -0.81
N HIS A 81 4.86 -7.60 -1.56
CA HIS A 81 4.85 -7.25 -2.99
C HIS A 81 4.28 -5.86 -3.29
N GLU A 82 3.71 -5.18 -2.30
CA GLU A 82 3.33 -3.77 -2.43
C GLU A 82 3.86 -2.99 -1.23
N VAL A 83 5.10 -2.49 -1.34
CA VAL A 83 5.73 -1.63 -0.33
C VAL A 83 5.55 -0.18 -0.75
N TRP A 84 4.37 0.37 -0.46
CA TRP A 84 4.08 1.76 -0.77
C TRP A 84 4.89 2.71 0.13
N GLU A 85 5.60 3.66 -0.48
CA GLU A 85 6.59 4.50 0.22
C GLU A 85 5.97 5.40 1.28
N SER A 86 4.85 6.08 0.98
CA SER A 86 4.22 7.04 1.89
C SER A 86 3.58 6.33 3.08
N ALA A 87 2.75 5.31 2.81
CA ALA A 87 2.07 4.57 3.85
C ALA A 87 3.04 3.71 4.69
N PHE A 88 3.94 2.99 4.03
CA PHE A 88 4.64 1.86 4.65
C PHE A 88 6.16 2.00 4.71
N GLY A 89 6.76 3.00 4.05
CA GLY A 89 8.21 3.17 3.96
C GLY A 89 8.91 3.26 5.32
N LYS A 90 8.27 3.89 6.32
CA LYS A 90 8.80 3.95 7.70
C LYS A 90 8.87 2.58 8.36
N SER A 91 7.82 1.77 8.25
CA SER A 91 7.79 0.42 8.85
C SER A 91 8.72 -0.54 8.14
N PHE A 92 8.78 -0.45 6.81
CA PHE A 92 9.75 -1.17 5.99
C PHE A 92 11.19 -0.85 6.40
N THR A 93 11.57 0.44 6.41
CA THR A 93 12.93 0.88 6.78
C THR A 93 13.29 0.47 8.21
N THR A 94 12.34 0.60 9.15
CA THR A 94 12.54 0.19 10.55
C THR A 94 12.83 -1.32 10.66
N ALA A 95 12.17 -2.16 9.85
CA ALA A 95 12.40 -3.60 9.83
C ALA A 95 13.72 -3.96 9.12
N LEU A 96 14.03 -3.25 8.02
CA LEU A 96 15.27 -3.39 7.26
C LEU A 96 16.50 -3.09 8.15
N ASP A 97 16.49 -1.97 8.87
CA ASP A 97 17.58 -1.51 9.74
C ASP A 97 17.87 -2.50 10.89
N LYS A 98 16.86 -3.25 11.35
CA LYS A 98 17.01 -4.29 12.37
C LYS A 98 17.61 -5.60 11.84
N GLY A 99 17.67 -5.76 10.52
CA GLY A 99 18.16 -6.96 9.85
C GLY A 99 17.19 -8.15 9.89
N GLY A 100 17.27 -9.02 8.87
CA GLY A 100 16.38 -10.16 8.65
C GLY A 100 15.36 -9.96 7.52
N LEU A 101 15.26 -8.74 7.00
CA LEU A 101 14.51 -8.37 5.81
C LEU A 101 15.49 -7.88 4.74
N LEU A 102 15.19 -8.11 3.46
CA LEU A 102 15.95 -7.59 2.32
C LEU A 102 15.05 -6.72 1.45
N ASP A 103 15.63 -5.63 0.95
CA ASP A 103 15.04 -4.88 -0.16
C ASP A 103 15.35 -5.62 -1.47
N TRP A 104 14.31 -5.99 -2.22
CA TRP A 104 14.41 -6.77 -3.45
C TRP A 104 14.14 -5.94 -4.72
N GLY A 105 14.15 -4.61 -4.60
CA GLY A 105 14.00 -3.67 -5.70
C GLY A 105 12.56 -3.21 -5.95
N ASP A 106 12.44 -2.32 -6.94
CA ASP A 106 11.20 -1.60 -7.21
C ASP A 106 10.39 -2.23 -8.34
N HIS A 107 9.06 -2.10 -8.24
CA HIS A 107 8.21 -2.19 -9.41
C HIS A 107 8.46 -1.01 -10.36
N GLU A 108 8.24 -1.20 -11.66
CA GLU A 108 8.18 -0.10 -12.65
C GLU A 108 6.87 0.70 -12.51
N ALA A 109 6.55 1.12 -11.29
CA ALA A 109 5.41 1.94 -10.93
C ALA A 109 5.90 3.20 -10.23
N ARG A 110 5.13 4.28 -10.40
CA ARG A 110 5.27 5.49 -9.59
C ARG A 110 4.00 5.65 -8.81
N THR A 111 4.15 5.88 -7.52
CA THR A 111 3.06 5.88 -6.56
C THR A 111 2.86 7.25 -5.98
N LEU A 112 1.61 7.57 -5.67
CA LEU A 112 1.24 8.72 -4.86
C LEU A 112 0.06 8.31 -3.99
N GLU A 113 0.15 8.60 -2.70
CA GLU A 113 -0.84 8.29 -1.66
C GLU A 113 -1.04 9.55 -0.83
N ASP A 114 -2.21 10.19 -0.94
CA ASP A 114 -2.52 11.35 -0.12
C ASP A 114 -4.02 11.65 -0.11
N MET A 115 -4.40 12.67 0.66
CA MET A 115 -5.70 13.27 0.63
C MET A 115 -5.88 14.08 -0.66
N GLY A 116 -7.03 13.90 -1.27
CA GLY A 116 -7.42 14.67 -2.43
C GLY A 116 -8.91 14.80 -2.51
N TYR A 117 -9.35 15.32 -3.65
CA TYR A 117 -10.75 15.54 -3.92
C TYR A 117 -11.06 15.16 -5.37
N PRO A 118 -12.28 14.72 -5.64
CA PRO A 118 -12.70 14.46 -7.00
C PRO A 118 -12.93 15.76 -7.77
N ASN A 119 -12.66 15.75 -9.09
CA ASN A 119 -12.53 16.98 -9.89
C ASN A 119 -13.77 17.89 -9.87
N TRP A 120 -14.98 17.33 -9.67
CA TRP A 120 -16.20 18.14 -9.57
C TRP A 120 -16.17 19.17 -8.42
N VAL A 121 -15.37 18.95 -7.39
CA VAL A 121 -15.19 19.92 -6.28
C VAL A 121 -14.59 21.22 -6.81
N ALA A 122 -13.60 21.13 -7.70
CA ALA A 122 -13.01 22.28 -8.37
C ALA A 122 -13.97 22.87 -9.42
N GLU A 123 -14.59 22.02 -10.24
CA GLU A 123 -15.51 22.47 -11.31
C GLU A 123 -16.72 23.24 -10.75
N LYS A 124 -17.23 22.84 -9.59
CA LYS A 124 -18.34 23.52 -8.90
C LYS A 124 -17.88 24.67 -8.00
N GLY A 125 -16.57 24.92 -7.89
CA GLY A 125 -16.01 25.99 -7.07
C GLY A 125 -16.30 25.84 -5.57
N LEU A 126 -16.36 24.60 -5.06
CA LEU A 126 -16.70 24.33 -3.65
C LEU A 126 -15.57 24.69 -2.68
N CYS A 127 -14.33 24.78 -3.16
CA CYS A 127 -13.22 25.30 -2.39
C CYS A 127 -12.23 26.01 -3.33
N PRO A 128 -12.48 27.29 -3.65
CA PRO A 128 -11.58 28.06 -4.50
C PRO A 128 -10.17 28.13 -3.88
N GLY A 129 -9.15 27.85 -4.69
CA GLY A 129 -7.75 27.84 -4.28
C GLY A 129 -7.13 26.44 -4.20
N LEU A 130 -7.94 25.38 -4.14
CA LEU A 130 -7.41 24.02 -4.36
C LEU A 130 -6.78 23.90 -5.76
N PRO A 131 -5.73 23.06 -5.94
CA PRO A 131 -5.21 22.06 -5.01
C PRO A 131 -4.25 22.55 -3.91
N ASP A 132 -3.90 23.85 -3.84
CA ASP A 132 -3.03 24.38 -2.79
C ASP A 132 -3.67 24.16 -1.40
N TRP A 133 -2.96 23.47 -0.52
CA TRP A 133 -3.44 23.15 0.84
C TRP A 133 -3.82 24.40 1.65
N THR A 134 -3.25 25.57 1.34
CA THR A 134 -3.55 26.81 2.05
C THR A 134 -5.01 27.25 1.86
N ALA A 135 -5.69 26.80 0.80
CA ALA A 135 -7.13 27.00 0.61
C ALA A 135 -7.96 26.37 1.74
N LEU A 136 -7.46 25.30 2.36
CA LEU A 136 -8.10 24.61 3.48
C LEU A 136 -8.16 25.50 4.75
N LYS A 137 -7.40 26.59 4.82
CA LYS A 137 -7.49 27.56 5.92
C LYS A 137 -8.75 28.43 5.86
N ASN A 138 -9.49 28.40 4.75
CA ASN A 138 -10.71 29.16 4.59
C ASN A 138 -11.90 28.42 5.26
N PRO A 139 -12.58 29.01 6.25
CA PRO A 139 -13.75 28.39 6.88
C PRO A 139 -14.91 28.10 5.92
N ASP A 140 -15.09 28.94 4.88
CA ASP A 140 -16.12 28.72 3.87
C ASP A 140 -15.81 27.51 2.99
N CYS A 141 -14.51 27.23 2.77
CA CYS A 141 -14.09 25.99 2.14
C CYS A 141 -14.46 24.81 3.04
N ALA A 142 -14.00 24.78 4.30
CA ALA A 142 -14.24 23.67 5.22
C ALA A 142 -15.74 23.33 5.38
N LYS A 143 -16.60 24.36 5.42
CA LYS A 143 -18.05 24.22 5.53
C LYS A 143 -18.68 23.40 4.38
N ASN A 144 -18.10 23.44 3.18
CA ASN A 144 -18.60 22.67 2.02
C ASN A 144 -18.27 21.16 2.10
N PHE A 145 -17.48 20.74 3.10
CA PHE A 145 -17.09 19.35 3.35
C PHE A 145 -17.61 18.84 4.71
N THR A 146 -18.44 19.61 5.40
CA THR A 146 -19.08 19.18 6.64
C THR A 146 -20.08 18.05 6.35
N THR A 147 -20.01 16.97 7.12
CA THR A 147 -20.97 15.86 7.06
C THR A 147 -21.80 15.79 8.35
N PRO A 148 -22.94 15.06 8.38
CA PRO A 148 -23.80 15.01 9.56
C PRO A 148 -23.11 14.53 10.85
N ASP A 149 -22.04 13.74 10.72
CA ASP A 149 -21.22 13.23 11.81
C ASP A 149 -20.00 14.09 12.14
N SER A 150 -19.78 15.19 11.42
CA SER A 150 -18.68 16.12 11.71
C SER A 150 -18.85 16.76 13.09
N PRO A 151 -17.86 16.68 13.98
CA PRO A 151 -17.90 17.40 15.25
C PRO A 151 -17.82 18.91 15.01
N ASP A 152 -18.59 19.69 15.77
CA ASP A 152 -18.55 21.15 15.81
C ASP A 152 -18.63 21.86 14.44
N GLY A 153 -19.25 21.21 13.45
CA GLY A 153 -19.39 21.74 12.09
C GLY A 153 -18.12 21.70 11.24
N LYS A 154 -17.06 21.01 11.68
CA LYS A 154 -15.80 20.89 10.93
C LYS A 154 -15.98 20.23 9.56
N GLY A 155 -15.16 20.63 8.60
CA GLY A 155 -14.99 19.91 7.34
C GLY A 155 -14.41 18.53 7.62
N ARG A 156 -14.89 17.50 6.90
CA ARG A 156 -14.40 16.14 7.09
C ARG A 156 -13.38 15.78 6.01
N MET A 157 -12.26 15.23 6.45
CA MET A 157 -11.32 14.47 5.61
C MET A 157 -11.49 12.98 5.94
N LEU A 158 -11.84 12.16 4.95
CA LEU A 158 -12.01 10.71 5.15
C LEU A 158 -10.74 9.98 4.74
N GLU A 159 -9.89 9.65 5.71
CA GLU A 159 -8.72 8.80 5.52
C GLU A 159 -9.13 7.34 5.30
N GLY A 160 -8.24 6.52 4.75
CA GLY A 160 -8.41 5.07 4.71
C GLY A 160 -8.42 4.42 6.10
N PRO A 161 -8.37 3.08 6.18
CA PRO A 161 -8.10 2.37 7.41
C PRO A 161 -6.89 2.92 8.17
N GLN A 162 -7.00 3.03 9.50
CA GLN A 162 -5.92 3.55 10.35
C GLN A 162 -4.62 2.74 10.21
N THR A 163 -4.71 1.48 9.76
CA THR A 163 -3.56 0.61 9.47
C THR A 163 -2.77 1.00 8.22
N TRP A 164 -3.17 2.06 7.49
CA TRP A 164 -2.43 2.59 6.34
C TRP A 164 -1.48 3.69 6.77
N HIS A 165 -1.96 4.89 7.06
CA HIS A 165 -1.12 6.03 7.43
C HIS A 165 -0.92 6.22 8.95
N GLY A 166 -1.50 5.36 9.79
CA GLY A 166 -1.51 5.58 11.24
C GLY A 166 -2.08 6.95 11.57
N ASP A 167 -1.35 7.74 12.35
CA ASP A 167 -1.75 9.09 12.75
C ASP A 167 -1.13 10.20 11.90
N LEU A 168 -0.52 9.87 10.74
CA LEU A 168 0.17 10.84 9.89
C LEU A 168 -0.74 12.00 9.45
N ILE A 169 -1.92 11.70 8.92
CA ILE A 169 -2.85 12.72 8.42
C ILE A 169 -3.43 13.58 9.56
N PRO A 170 -3.91 13.02 10.69
CA PRO A 170 -4.26 13.83 11.86
C PRO A 170 -3.12 14.75 12.33
N GLN A 171 -1.89 14.23 12.46
CA GLN A 171 -0.73 15.03 12.86
C GLN A 171 -0.42 16.15 11.86
N ARG A 172 -0.58 15.89 10.56
CA ARG A 172 -0.41 16.90 9.50
C ARG A 172 -1.46 18.00 9.61
N VAL A 173 -2.73 17.65 9.80
CA VAL A 173 -3.83 18.62 9.98
C VAL A 173 -3.54 19.52 11.19
N ASP A 174 -3.10 18.96 12.30
CA ASP A 174 -2.75 19.74 13.50
C ASP A 174 -1.51 20.62 13.27
N ALA A 175 -0.43 20.07 12.69
CA ALA A 175 0.82 20.78 12.44
C ALA A 175 0.66 21.96 11.47
N LEU A 176 -0.28 21.85 10.53
CA LEU A 176 -0.60 22.91 9.56
C LEU A 176 -1.59 23.95 10.10
N GLY A 177 -2.08 23.80 11.33
CA GLY A 177 -3.05 24.69 11.96
C GLY A 177 -4.46 24.57 11.35
N LEU A 178 -4.80 23.39 10.83
CA LEU A 178 -6.10 23.11 10.21
C LEU A 178 -7.10 22.47 11.19
N GLY A 179 -6.66 22.03 12.37
CA GLY A 179 -7.45 21.25 13.33
C GLY A 179 -8.70 21.95 13.86
N ASP A 180 -8.79 23.28 13.82
CA ASP A 180 -10.00 24.02 14.20
C ASP A 180 -11.10 23.90 13.13
N LEU A 181 -10.72 23.71 11.87
CA LEU A 181 -11.63 23.67 10.72
C LEU A 181 -11.89 22.25 10.21
N TRP A 182 -10.94 21.34 10.41
CA TRP A 182 -10.96 20.02 9.80
C TRP A 182 -10.88 18.90 10.83
N TRP A 183 -11.62 17.83 10.56
CA TRP A 183 -11.58 16.59 11.31
C TRP A 183 -11.22 15.44 10.38
N VAL A 184 -10.24 14.64 10.80
CA VAL A 184 -9.85 13.42 10.11
C VAL A 184 -10.64 12.25 10.66
N LYS A 185 -11.40 11.61 9.79
CA LYS A 185 -12.13 10.37 10.09
C LYS A 185 -11.46 9.22 9.35
N PHE A 186 -11.27 8.08 10.02
CA PHE A 186 -10.78 6.86 9.38
C PHE A 186 -11.94 6.02 8.82
N ALA A 187 -11.79 5.58 7.59
CA ALA A 187 -12.66 4.60 6.97
C ALA A 187 -12.44 3.21 7.58
N GLY A 188 -13.50 2.39 7.62
CA GLY A 188 -13.37 0.98 8.06
C GLY A 188 -12.78 0.06 6.99
N SER A 189 -12.80 0.46 5.73
CA SER A 189 -12.33 -0.30 4.58
C SER A 189 -12.07 0.62 3.38
N ALA A 190 -11.36 0.12 2.36
CA ALA A 190 -11.23 0.80 1.08
C ALA A 190 -12.60 1.10 0.44
N ASP A 191 -13.56 0.16 0.53
CA ASP A 191 -14.90 0.32 -0.03
C ASP A 191 -15.66 1.53 0.53
N ALA A 192 -15.40 1.91 1.79
CA ALA A 192 -16.03 3.08 2.38
C ALA A 192 -15.55 4.39 1.75
N LEU A 193 -14.33 4.44 1.20
CA LEU A 193 -13.83 5.58 0.43
C LEU A 193 -14.62 5.73 -0.88
N TRP A 194 -14.86 4.62 -1.57
CA TRP A 194 -15.59 4.61 -2.83
C TRP A 194 -17.08 4.89 -2.66
N ALA A 195 -17.67 4.34 -1.58
CA ALA A 195 -19.04 4.66 -1.19
C ALA A 195 -19.21 6.15 -0.88
N GLU A 196 -18.22 6.76 -0.23
CA GLU A 196 -18.21 8.19 0.04
C GLU A 196 -18.14 9.02 -1.25
N LEU A 197 -17.26 8.68 -2.20
CA LEU A 197 -17.22 9.37 -3.50
C LEU A 197 -18.58 9.32 -4.21
N ALA A 198 -19.18 8.13 -4.29
CA ALA A 198 -20.47 7.94 -4.95
C ALA A 198 -21.61 8.70 -4.25
N ALA A 199 -21.62 8.72 -2.91
CA ALA A 199 -22.60 9.47 -2.14
C ALA A 199 -22.42 10.99 -2.31
N ALA A 200 -21.19 11.50 -2.20
CA ALA A 200 -20.88 12.91 -2.33
C ALA A 200 -21.23 13.45 -3.72
N GLU A 201 -20.95 12.68 -4.77
CA GLU A 201 -21.30 13.03 -6.15
C GLU A 201 -22.82 13.17 -6.32
N LYS A 202 -23.57 12.17 -5.85
CA LYS A 202 -25.05 12.14 -5.92
C LYS A 202 -25.68 13.30 -5.15
N GLU A 203 -25.12 13.67 -4.01
CA GLU A 203 -25.57 14.77 -3.17
C GLU A 203 -25.08 16.14 -3.68
N GLY A 204 -24.14 16.15 -4.63
CA GLY A 204 -23.54 17.37 -5.17
C GLY A 204 -22.67 18.13 -4.18
N ARG A 205 -22.24 17.51 -3.09
CA ARG A 205 -21.41 18.10 -2.03
C ARG A 205 -19.91 17.89 -2.28
N GLY A 206 -19.09 18.62 -1.52
CA GLY A 206 -17.65 18.39 -1.49
C GLY A 206 -17.31 17.13 -0.71
N THR A 207 -16.20 16.49 -1.07
CA THR A 207 -15.56 15.47 -0.25
C THR A 207 -14.04 15.53 -0.42
N ILE A 208 -13.32 15.38 0.68
CA ILE A 208 -11.88 15.12 0.70
C ILE A 208 -11.70 13.72 1.27
N ILE A 209 -11.06 12.86 0.50
CA ILE A 209 -10.79 11.49 0.90
C ILE A 209 -9.33 11.14 0.66
N PHE A 210 -8.84 10.13 1.35
CA PHE A 210 -7.64 9.42 0.96
C PHE A 210 -7.87 8.70 -0.36
N ASN A 211 -6.89 8.78 -1.26
CA ASN A 211 -6.84 7.96 -2.46
C ASN A 211 -5.37 7.72 -2.85
N TRP A 212 -5.14 6.94 -3.89
CA TRP A 212 -3.80 6.65 -4.39
C TRP A 212 -3.80 6.44 -5.90
N THR A 213 -2.63 6.56 -6.52
CA THR A 213 -2.35 6.17 -7.91
C THR A 213 -1.10 5.29 -7.92
N PRO A 214 -1.06 4.21 -8.73
CA PRO A 214 -2.12 3.74 -9.62
C PRO A 214 -3.30 3.12 -8.87
N ASN A 215 -4.52 3.43 -9.30
CA ASN A 215 -5.75 2.85 -8.78
C ASN A 215 -6.86 2.83 -9.84
N PHE A 216 -7.90 2.01 -9.64
CA PHE A 216 -9.04 1.95 -10.58
C PHE A 216 -9.82 3.28 -10.65
N THR A 217 -9.67 4.15 -9.65
CA THR A 217 -10.33 5.45 -9.58
C THR A 217 -9.66 6.52 -10.44
N ASP A 218 -8.45 6.27 -10.97
CA ASP A 218 -7.71 7.23 -11.80
C ASP A 218 -8.51 7.68 -13.02
N GLY A 219 -9.29 6.77 -13.61
CA GLY A 219 -10.13 7.06 -14.77
C GLY A 219 -11.32 7.99 -14.51
N ALA A 220 -11.71 8.18 -13.24
CA ALA A 220 -12.84 9.03 -12.85
C ALA A 220 -12.46 10.50 -12.64
N GLY A 221 -11.16 10.83 -12.57
CA GLY A 221 -10.67 12.18 -12.32
C GLY A 221 -10.62 12.53 -10.84
N PHE A 222 -9.40 12.59 -10.30
CA PHE A 222 -9.12 12.91 -8.91
C PHE A 222 -7.89 13.82 -8.83
N THR A 223 -7.93 14.81 -7.96
CA THR A 223 -6.82 15.75 -7.75
C THR A 223 -6.34 15.63 -6.31
N PHE A 224 -5.05 15.34 -6.13
CA PHE A 224 -4.40 15.36 -4.82
C PHE A 224 -4.21 16.80 -4.34
N ILE A 225 -4.28 17.00 -3.03
CA ILE A 225 -4.00 18.29 -2.42
C ILE A 225 -2.48 18.46 -2.35
N ASP A 226 -1.99 19.64 -2.74
CA ASP A 226 -0.58 19.99 -2.71
C ASP A 226 -0.16 20.35 -1.28
N PHE A 227 -0.03 19.34 -0.41
CA PHE A 227 0.53 19.53 0.93
C PHE A 227 2.03 19.85 0.87
N PRO A 228 2.58 20.51 1.91
CA PRO A 228 4.03 20.62 2.06
C PRO A 228 4.66 19.22 2.16
N PRO A 229 5.88 19.04 1.60
CA PRO A 229 6.63 17.80 1.71
C PRO A 229 7.05 17.49 3.15
#